data_AF-A0A7L4NWL0-F1
#
_entry.id   AF-A0A7L4NWL0-F1
#
_cell.length_a   1.000
_cell.length_b   1.000
_cell.length_c   1.000
_cell.angle_alpha   90.00
_cell.angle_beta   90.00
_cell.angle_gamma   90.00
#
_symmetry.space_group_name_H-M   'P 1'
#
loop_
_entity.id
_entity.type
_entity.pdbx_description
1 polymer ?
#
loop_
_entity_poly.entity_id
_entity_poly.type
_entity_poly.pdbx_seq_one_letter_code
_entity_poly.pdbx_strand_id
1 'polypeptide(L)'
;MENVNKLDTREIYDTRAKLEAIHQDIKRLIEKSNQDYLNIMLNNMKEDIIDSITTYITEDIQGTLERNMVDPCNMRETCKSRFSKFLEDNAELIKETNVTKEAIEKKKQELNDIKETAPYDKCEACFSEVRSLFDKQLNLIGSMEIYSDDNPEDKMEIASIPEETMVKTVLEPISNKQRLQILKSMASETKTFTALSELTGLRGGNLLFHIQKLMENSLIIQRHERGDYMITKKGYNLLVMLYNFKKYLD
;
A
#
# COMPACT_ATOMS: atom_id res chain seq x y z
N MET A 1 -31.73 -54.57 -25.92
CA MET A 1 -30.27 -54.28 -25.89
C MET A 1 -29.95 -52.79 -25.75
N GLU A 2 -30.90 -51.90 -25.44
CA GLU A 2 -30.63 -50.44 -25.31
C GLU A 2 -30.31 -49.96 -23.89
N ASN A 3 -30.57 -50.77 -22.85
CA ASN A 3 -30.45 -50.31 -21.45
C ASN A 3 -29.06 -50.52 -20.84
N VAL A 4 -28.23 -51.40 -21.38
CA VAL A 4 -26.87 -51.68 -20.85
C VAL A 4 -25.88 -50.60 -21.30
N ASN A 5 -25.97 -50.12 -22.55
CA ASN A 5 -25.11 -49.03 -23.06
C ASN A 5 -25.34 -47.68 -22.36
N LYS A 6 -26.55 -47.40 -21.87
CA LYS A 6 -26.86 -46.13 -21.18
C LYS A 6 -26.29 -46.06 -19.75
N LEU A 7 -26.17 -47.20 -19.06
CA LEU A 7 -25.61 -47.29 -17.71
C LEU A 7 -24.08 -47.12 -17.72
N ASP A 8 -23.41 -47.81 -18.65
CA ASP A 8 -21.95 -47.75 -18.83
C ASP A 8 -21.47 -46.34 -19.20
N THR A 9 -22.22 -45.66 -20.07
CA THR A 9 -21.90 -44.27 -20.47
C THR A 9 -22.08 -43.29 -19.30
N ARG A 10 -23.04 -43.52 -18.40
CA ARG A 10 -23.28 -42.66 -17.23
C ARG A 10 -22.19 -42.79 -16.18
N GLU A 11 -21.74 -44.01 -15.89
CA GLU A 11 -20.64 -44.26 -14.94
C GLU A 11 -19.32 -43.68 -15.45
N ILE A 12 -19.05 -43.77 -16.76
CA ILE A 12 -17.87 -43.15 -17.38
C ILE A 12 -17.93 -41.61 -17.29
N TYR A 13 -19.08 -41.00 -17.53
CA TYR A 13 -19.26 -39.55 -17.38
C TYR A 13 -19.11 -39.08 -15.93
N ASP A 14 -19.68 -39.80 -14.97
CA ASP A 14 -19.58 -39.49 -13.54
C ASP A 14 -18.14 -39.65 -13.02
N THR A 15 -17.44 -40.69 -13.48
CA THR A 15 -16.02 -40.91 -13.17
C THR A 15 -15.16 -39.78 -13.74
N ARG A 16 -15.42 -39.34 -14.97
CA ARG A 16 -14.70 -38.22 -15.59
C ARG A 16 -14.94 -36.90 -14.85
N ALA A 17 -16.18 -36.62 -14.45
CA ALA A 17 -16.53 -35.44 -13.66
C ALA A 17 -15.84 -35.42 -12.29
N LYS A 18 -15.79 -36.58 -11.60
CA LYS A 18 -15.05 -36.72 -10.33
C LYS A 18 -13.54 -36.54 -10.51
N LEU A 19 -12.97 -37.05 -11.60
CA LEU A 19 -11.54 -36.87 -11.91
C LEU A 19 -11.19 -35.39 -12.15
N GLU A 20 -12.08 -34.67 -12.82
CA GLU A 20 -11.94 -33.25 -13.13
C GLU A 20 -12.09 -32.39 -11.86
N ALA A 21 -12.99 -32.76 -10.95
CA ALA A 21 -13.11 -32.14 -9.63
C ALA A 21 -11.84 -32.36 -8.77
N ILE A 22 -11.31 -33.59 -8.73
CA ILE A 22 -10.07 -33.90 -8.03
C ILE A 22 -8.89 -33.11 -8.62
N HIS A 23 -8.83 -32.97 -9.94
CA HIS A 23 -7.79 -32.18 -10.60
C HIS A 23 -7.86 -30.69 -10.21
N GLN A 24 -9.07 -30.13 -10.11
CA GLN A 24 -9.28 -28.76 -9.64
C GLN A 24 -8.88 -28.58 -8.17
N ASP A 25 -9.19 -29.54 -7.31
CA ASP A 25 -8.79 -29.49 -5.90
C ASP A 25 -7.28 -29.61 -5.73
N ILE A 26 -6.61 -30.47 -6.50
CA ILE A 26 -5.14 -30.56 -6.54
C ILE A 26 -4.54 -29.24 -7.02
N LYS A 27 -5.10 -28.61 -8.07
CA LYS A 27 -4.63 -27.31 -8.56
C LYS A 27 -4.75 -26.24 -7.47
N ARG A 28 -5.89 -26.16 -6.78
CA ARG A 28 -6.12 -25.24 -5.66
C ARG A 28 -5.16 -25.48 -4.48
N LEU A 29 -4.86 -26.74 -4.17
CA LEU A 29 -3.89 -27.09 -3.13
C LEU A 29 -2.47 -26.67 -3.51
N ILE A 30 -2.07 -26.85 -4.76
CA ILE A 30 -0.77 -26.41 -5.27
C ILE A 30 -0.69 -24.88 -5.26
N GLU A 31 -1.74 -24.19 -5.73
CA GLU A 31 -1.83 -22.72 -5.71
C GLU A 31 -1.72 -22.17 -4.29
N LYS A 32 -2.47 -22.74 -3.33
CA LYS A 32 -2.39 -22.37 -1.91
C LYS A 32 -1.01 -22.65 -1.31
N SER A 33 -0.42 -23.82 -1.58
CA SER A 33 0.91 -24.18 -1.09
C SER A 33 2.00 -23.26 -1.64
N ASN A 34 1.89 -22.83 -2.90
CA ASN A 34 2.83 -21.88 -3.50
C ASN A 34 2.66 -20.48 -2.90
N GLN A 35 1.42 -20.04 -2.65
CA GLN A 35 1.14 -18.78 -1.94
C GLN A 35 1.71 -18.80 -0.52
N ASP A 36 1.51 -19.88 0.22
CA ASP A 36 2.04 -20.04 1.58
C ASP A 36 3.58 -20.02 1.57
N TYR A 37 4.23 -20.69 0.61
CA TYR A 37 5.69 -20.66 0.45
C TYR A 37 6.22 -19.26 0.11
N LEU A 38 5.56 -18.54 -0.82
CA LEU A 38 5.93 -17.17 -1.16
C LEU A 38 5.72 -16.21 0.01
N ASN A 39 4.65 -16.39 0.79
CA ASN A 39 4.40 -15.60 2.00
C ASN A 39 5.48 -15.83 3.06
N ILE A 40 5.90 -17.08 3.28
CA ILE A 40 7.01 -17.39 4.21
C ILE A 40 8.31 -16.75 3.70
N MET A 41 8.62 -16.87 2.42
CA MET A 41 9.81 -16.26 1.83
C MET A 41 9.80 -14.73 1.94
N LEU A 42 8.66 -14.09 1.68
CA LEU A 42 8.48 -12.65 1.83
C LEU A 42 8.59 -12.20 3.29
N ASN A 43 8.02 -12.96 4.23
CA ASN A 43 8.12 -12.65 5.65
C ASN A 43 9.57 -12.76 6.14
N ASN A 44 10.29 -13.81 5.76
CA ASN A 44 11.71 -13.95 6.14
C ASN A 44 12.55 -12.82 5.53
N MET A 45 12.31 -12.47 4.26
CA MET A 45 12.97 -11.31 3.64
C MET A 45 12.64 -10.00 4.37
N LYS A 46 11.39 -9.83 4.82
CA LYS A 46 10.95 -8.66 5.58
C LYS A 46 11.69 -8.60 6.93
N GLU A 47 11.81 -9.72 7.64
CA GLU A 47 12.57 -9.82 8.89
C GLU A 47 14.05 -9.45 8.69
N ASP A 48 14.72 -10.04 7.71
CA ASP A 48 16.14 -9.74 7.41
C ASP A 48 16.39 -8.26 7.10
N ILE A 49 15.47 -7.63 6.36
CA ILE A 49 15.53 -6.20 6.02
C ILE A 49 15.29 -5.33 7.26
N ILE A 50 14.27 -5.66 8.06
CA ILE A 50 13.96 -4.94 9.30
C ILE A 50 15.15 -4.97 10.25
N ASP A 51 15.76 -6.14 10.44
CA ASP A 51 16.93 -6.28 11.30
C ASP A 51 18.10 -5.45 10.80
N SER A 52 18.41 -5.54 9.51
CA SER A 52 19.50 -4.76 8.88
C SER A 52 19.30 -3.25 9.03
N ILE A 53 18.07 -2.77 8.80
CA ILE A 53 17.75 -1.34 8.93
C ILE A 53 17.79 -0.91 10.40
N THR A 54 17.28 -1.75 11.31
CA THR A 54 17.28 -1.44 12.74
C THR A 54 18.71 -1.35 13.28
N THR A 55 19.60 -2.26 12.90
CA THR A 55 21.03 -2.18 13.24
C THR A 55 21.65 -0.88 12.72
N TYR A 56 21.43 -0.55 11.45
CA TYR A 56 21.95 0.70 10.88
C TYR A 56 21.46 1.95 11.63
N ILE A 57 20.16 2.01 11.96
CA ILE A 57 19.59 3.13 12.71
C ILE A 57 20.22 3.22 14.10
N THR A 58 20.35 2.08 14.79
CA THR A 58 20.94 2.04 16.13
C THR A 58 22.39 2.54 16.13
N GLU A 59 23.18 2.17 15.12
CA GLU A 59 24.54 2.68 14.95
C GLU A 59 24.57 4.17 14.60
N ASP A 60 23.64 4.66 13.76
CA ASP A 60 23.58 6.06 13.34
C ASP A 60 23.17 7.02 14.47
N ILE A 61 22.35 6.56 15.44
CA ILE A 61 21.96 7.34 16.63
C ILE A 61 23.20 7.88 17.34
N GLN A 62 24.15 6.99 17.68
CA GLN A 62 25.34 7.36 18.44
C GLN A 62 26.21 8.37 17.70
N GLY A 63 26.44 8.13 16.40
CA GLY A 63 27.25 9.01 15.56
C GLY A 63 26.61 10.37 15.32
N THR A 64 25.28 10.43 15.17
CA THR A 64 24.56 11.68 14.94
C THR A 64 24.47 12.53 16.20
N LEU A 65 24.15 11.93 17.35
CA LEU A 65 24.13 12.65 18.62
C LEU A 65 25.52 13.20 18.99
N GLU A 66 26.59 12.43 18.76
CA GLU A 66 27.96 12.89 19.03
C GLU A 66 28.34 14.12 18.19
N ARG A 67 27.91 14.17 16.92
CA ARG A 67 28.29 15.26 16.00
C ARG A 67 27.44 16.52 16.15
N ASN A 68 26.16 16.38 16.48
CA ASN A 68 25.20 17.47 16.36
C ASN A 68 24.70 18.03 17.70
N MET A 69 25.01 17.38 18.83
CA MET A 69 24.70 17.95 20.14
C MET A 69 25.62 19.13 20.46
N VAL A 70 25.09 20.08 21.24
CA VAL A 70 25.79 21.31 21.63
C VAL A 70 27.11 21.01 22.36
N ASP A 71 28.19 21.64 21.89
CA ASP A 71 29.55 21.61 22.47
C ASP A 71 30.09 23.04 22.65
N PRO A 72 30.59 23.45 23.84
CA PRO A 72 30.63 22.71 25.10
C PRO A 72 29.32 22.73 25.88
N CYS A 73 28.98 21.60 26.51
CA CYS A 73 27.85 21.46 27.42
C CYS A 73 28.20 20.55 28.61
N ASN A 74 27.94 21.01 29.83
CA ASN A 74 28.20 20.29 31.08
C ASN A 74 27.31 19.05 31.28
N MET A 75 26.16 19.00 30.61
CA MET A 75 25.22 17.87 30.66
C MET A 75 25.30 16.96 29.44
N ARG A 76 26.29 17.15 28.56
CA ARG A 76 26.37 16.47 27.26
C ARG A 76 26.26 14.95 27.39
N GLU A 77 27.08 14.33 28.23
CA GLU A 77 27.08 12.87 28.44
C GLU A 77 25.73 12.37 28.98
N THR A 78 25.13 13.09 29.92
CA THR A 78 23.83 12.74 30.49
C THR A 78 22.72 12.82 29.43
N CYS A 79 22.69 13.91 28.66
CA CYS A 79 21.72 14.08 27.58
C CYS A 79 21.93 13.03 26.48
N LYS A 80 23.18 12.77 26.07
CA LYS A 80 23.51 11.79 25.04
C LYS A 80 23.04 10.40 25.47
N SER A 81 23.31 9.99 26.70
CA SER A 81 22.86 8.70 27.25
C SER A 81 21.33 8.61 27.27
N ARG A 82 20.64 9.65 27.74
CA ARG A 82 19.16 9.67 27.81
C ARG A 82 18.50 9.65 26.43
N PHE A 83 19.02 10.42 25.48
CA PHE A 83 18.52 10.46 24.11
C PHE A 83 18.82 9.18 23.34
N SER A 84 20.01 8.62 23.50
CA SER A 84 20.36 7.32 22.88
C SER A 84 19.39 6.26 23.34
N LYS A 85 19.17 6.15 24.66
CA LYS A 85 18.22 5.18 25.21
C LYS A 85 16.81 5.36 24.67
N PHE A 86 16.31 6.59 24.61
CA PHE A 86 14.98 6.87 24.05
C PHE A 86 14.86 6.42 22.59
N LEU A 87 15.87 6.74 21.76
CA LEU A 87 15.87 6.41 20.33
C LEU A 87 16.12 4.91 20.08
N GLU A 88 16.92 4.25 20.90
CA GLU A 88 17.16 2.79 20.88
C GLU A 88 15.88 2.05 21.29
N ASP A 89 15.22 2.47 22.38
CA ASP A 89 13.94 1.90 22.83
C ASP A 89 12.84 2.08 21.75
N ASN A 90 12.85 3.18 21.01
CA ASN A 90 11.93 3.39 19.89
C ASN A 90 12.31 2.57 18.65
N ALA A 91 13.61 2.33 18.42
CA ALA A 91 14.07 1.50 17.32
C ALA A 91 13.64 0.04 17.48
N GLU A 92 13.45 -0.47 18.70
CA GLU A 92 12.89 -1.81 18.91
C GLU A 92 11.44 -1.94 18.42
N LEU A 93 10.66 -0.84 18.40
CA LEU A 93 9.30 -0.86 17.82
C LEU A 93 9.31 -1.12 16.30
N ILE A 94 10.43 -0.86 15.63
CA ILE A 94 10.62 -1.16 14.19
C ILE A 94 10.57 -2.68 13.95
N LYS A 95 10.97 -3.48 14.94
CA LYS A 95 10.95 -4.95 14.86
C LYS A 95 9.59 -5.57 15.18
N GLU A 96 8.70 -4.81 15.81
CA GLU A 96 7.36 -5.31 16.12
C GLU A 96 6.57 -5.46 14.83
N THR A 97 5.83 -6.57 14.67
CA THR A 97 5.01 -6.80 13.48
C THR A 97 3.85 -5.82 13.35
N ASN A 98 3.41 -5.23 14.47
CA ASN A 98 2.23 -4.39 14.61
C ASN A 98 2.46 -3.33 15.68
N VAL A 99 2.62 -2.06 15.27
CA VAL A 99 2.76 -0.91 16.17
C VAL A 99 1.47 -0.10 16.15
N THR A 100 0.88 0.11 17.32
CA THR A 100 -0.39 0.84 17.47
C THR A 100 -0.16 2.37 17.49
N LYS A 101 -1.19 3.14 17.09
CA LYS A 101 -1.23 4.61 17.27
C LYS A 101 -0.92 5.00 18.72
N GLU A 102 -1.47 4.28 19.68
CA GLU A 102 -1.29 4.55 21.11
C GLU A 102 0.17 4.39 21.53
N ALA A 103 0.89 3.38 21.03
CA ALA A 103 2.31 3.21 21.29
C ALA A 103 3.14 4.38 20.75
N ILE A 104 2.82 4.86 19.55
CA ILE A 104 3.48 6.03 18.93
C ILE A 104 3.19 7.31 19.73
N GLU A 105 1.95 7.56 20.10
CA GLU A 105 1.59 8.74 20.89
C GLU A 105 2.23 8.71 22.28
N LYS A 106 2.31 7.53 22.90
CA LYS A 106 3.04 7.36 24.16
C LYS A 106 4.52 7.73 24.00
N LYS A 107 5.17 7.34 22.90
CA LYS A 107 6.58 7.70 22.62
C LYS A 107 6.77 9.19 22.35
N LYS A 108 5.83 9.83 21.65
CA LYS A 108 5.83 11.29 21.48
C LYS A 108 5.69 12.01 22.81
N GLN A 109 4.80 11.52 23.68
CA GLN A 109 4.63 12.08 25.02
C GLN A 109 5.89 11.90 25.87
N GLU A 110 6.51 10.72 25.86
CA GLU A 110 7.77 10.45 26.56
C GLU A 110 8.88 11.47 26.17
N LEU A 111 9.02 11.78 24.87
CA LEU A 111 9.98 12.79 24.41
C LEU A 111 9.64 14.20 24.92
N ASN A 112 8.35 14.56 24.97
CA ASN A 112 7.90 15.83 25.53
C ASN A 112 8.17 15.92 27.03
N ASP A 113 7.93 14.85 27.79
CA ASP A 113 8.24 14.79 29.22
C ASP A 113 9.74 14.96 29.48
N ILE A 114 10.59 14.36 28.64
CA ILE A 114 12.05 14.57 28.69
C ILE A 114 12.37 16.05 28.46
N LYS A 115 11.69 16.72 27.51
CA LYS A 115 11.87 18.14 27.19
C LYS A 115 11.45 19.07 28.33
N GLU A 116 10.37 18.78 29.04
CA GLU A 116 9.91 19.62 30.17
C GLU A 116 10.92 19.65 31.33
N THR A 117 11.75 18.62 31.46
CA THR A 117 12.82 18.57 32.48
C THR A 117 14.09 19.32 32.08
N ALA A 118 14.13 19.97 30.92
CA ALA A 118 15.32 20.62 30.39
C ALA A 118 15.60 21.97 31.10
N PRO A 119 16.82 22.19 31.62
CA PRO A 119 17.13 23.35 32.45
C PRO A 119 17.46 24.64 31.66
N TYR A 120 17.66 24.57 30.34
CA TYR A 120 18.17 25.71 29.55
C TYR A 120 17.53 25.79 28.16
N ASP A 121 17.34 27.01 27.64
CA ASP A 121 16.82 27.24 26.28
C ASP A 121 17.69 26.63 25.17
N LYS A 122 19.02 26.63 25.38
CA LYS A 122 19.99 26.02 24.44
C LYS A 122 19.82 24.49 24.29
N CYS A 123 19.05 23.84 25.16
CA CYS A 123 18.71 22.43 25.00
C CYS A 123 17.83 22.18 23.76
N GLU A 124 17.11 23.18 23.26
CA GLU A 124 16.24 23.05 22.08
C GLU A 124 16.98 22.56 20.83
N ALA A 125 18.24 22.95 20.67
CA ALA A 125 19.07 22.47 19.57
C ALA A 125 19.26 20.95 19.64
N CYS A 126 19.62 20.41 20.81
CA CYS A 126 19.74 18.96 20.99
C CYS A 126 18.40 18.25 20.81
N PHE A 127 17.29 18.81 21.32
CA PHE A 127 15.96 18.23 21.12
C PHE A 127 15.54 18.22 19.65
N SER A 128 15.94 19.22 18.86
CA SER A 128 15.67 19.26 17.43
C SER A 128 16.37 18.11 16.69
N GLU A 129 17.62 17.81 17.07
CA GLU A 129 18.36 16.66 16.52
C GLU A 129 17.70 15.33 16.89
N VAL A 130 17.32 15.17 18.16
CA VAL A 130 16.63 13.96 18.64
C VAL A 130 15.28 13.79 17.95
N ARG A 131 14.52 14.88 17.78
CA ARG A 131 13.25 14.88 17.06
C ARG A 131 13.43 14.49 15.60
N SER A 132 14.47 14.98 14.94
CA SER A 132 14.78 14.59 13.56
C SER A 132 15.07 13.10 13.44
N LEU A 133 15.86 12.52 14.37
CA LEU A 133 16.12 11.08 14.41
C LEU A 133 14.85 10.28 14.69
N PHE A 134 14.04 10.73 15.65
CA PHE A 134 12.76 10.10 15.99
C PHE A 134 11.76 10.14 14.82
N ASP A 135 11.62 11.27 14.13
CA ASP A 135 10.75 11.41 12.97
C ASP A 135 11.19 10.48 11.82
N LYS A 136 12.49 10.27 11.62
CA LYS A 136 13.01 9.26 10.67
C LYS A 136 12.57 7.85 11.06
N GLN A 137 12.66 7.50 12.34
CA GLN A 137 12.21 6.20 12.84
C GLN A 137 10.69 6.03 12.64
N LEU A 138 9.88 7.06 12.94
CA LEU A 138 8.43 7.02 12.71
C LEU A 138 8.06 6.87 11.23
N ASN A 139 8.76 7.59 10.34
CA ASN A 139 8.56 7.46 8.90
C ASN A 139 8.87 6.05 8.40
N LEU A 140 9.89 5.42 8.97
CA LEU A 140 10.22 4.04 8.64
C LEU A 140 9.15 3.06 9.15
N ILE A 141 8.71 3.18 10.40
CA ILE A 141 7.60 2.39 10.96
C ILE A 141 6.36 2.50 10.05
N GLY A 142 6.02 3.72 9.61
CA GLY A 142 4.92 3.96 8.69
C GLY A 142 5.13 3.38 7.27
N SER A 143 6.37 3.35 6.78
CA SER A 143 6.70 2.85 5.43
C SER A 143 6.70 1.32 5.33
N MET A 144 6.81 0.60 6.45
CA MET A 144 6.89 -0.87 6.48
C MET A 144 5.53 -1.57 6.66
N GLU A 145 4.42 -0.82 6.57
CA GLU A 145 3.06 -1.29 6.85
C GLU A 145 2.92 -1.96 8.25
N ILE A 146 3.86 -1.68 9.17
CA ILE A 146 3.83 -2.14 10.58
C ILE A 146 2.76 -1.39 11.38
N TYR A 147 2.25 -0.31 10.81
CA TYR A 147 1.12 0.43 11.34
C TYR A 147 -0.16 -0.38 11.16
N SER A 148 -0.57 -1.08 12.22
CA SER A 148 -1.90 -1.64 12.32
C SER A 148 -2.85 -0.48 12.61
N ASP A 149 -3.66 -0.10 11.63
CA ASP A 149 -4.94 0.55 11.91
C ASP A 149 -5.83 -0.50 12.62
N ASP A 150 -5.47 -0.87 13.84
CA ASP A 150 -6.31 -1.64 14.78
C ASP A 150 -7.42 -0.74 15.34
N ASN A 151 -7.96 0.13 14.49
CA ASN A 151 -9.28 0.67 14.67
C ASN A 151 -10.24 -0.44 14.17
N PRO A 152 -11.25 -0.86 14.94
CA PRO A 152 -12.32 -1.73 14.44
C PRO A 152 -13.02 -1.17 13.19
N GLU A 153 -12.80 0.11 12.87
CA GLU A 153 -13.26 0.80 11.65
C GLU A 153 -12.43 0.49 10.39
N ASP A 154 -11.22 -0.05 10.52
CA ASP A 154 -10.28 -0.32 9.39
C ASP A 154 -10.06 -1.80 9.10
N LYS A 155 -10.77 -2.71 9.79
CA LYS A 155 -11.25 -3.86 9.05
C LYS A 155 -12.13 -3.28 7.97
N MET A 156 -11.67 -3.27 6.72
CA MET A 156 -12.54 -3.06 5.56
C MET A 156 -13.70 -4.06 5.71
N GLU A 157 -14.79 -3.62 6.33
CA GLU A 157 -15.99 -4.42 6.43
C GLU A 157 -16.46 -4.54 5.00
N ILE A 158 -16.26 -5.72 4.40
CA ILE A 158 -16.75 -5.98 3.04
C ILE A 158 -18.25 -5.65 2.96
N ALA A 159 -18.97 -5.77 4.08
CA ALA A 159 -20.37 -5.39 4.25
C ALA A 159 -20.63 -3.87 4.25
N SER A 160 -19.64 -3.01 4.50
CA SER A 160 -19.79 -1.54 4.50
C SER A 160 -19.48 -0.91 3.13
N ILE A 161 -19.10 -1.71 2.14
CA ILE A 161 -18.87 -1.26 0.77
C ILE A 161 -20.19 -0.69 0.22
N PRO A 162 -20.27 0.60 -0.13
CA PRO A 162 -21.49 1.19 -0.66
C PRO A 162 -21.69 0.75 -2.11
N GLU A 163 -22.39 -0.36 -2.33
CA GLU A 163 -22.38 -1.09 -3.60
C GLU A 163 -22.85 -0.22 -4.77
N GLU A 164 -23.93 0.55 -4.57
CA GLU A 164 -24.47 1.43 -5.61
C GLU A 164 -23.44 2.50 -6.03
N THR A 165 -22.79 3.14 -5.06
CA THR A 165 -21.76 4.16 -5.30
C THR A 165 -20.54 3.55 -5.97
N MET A 166 -20.10 2.37 -5.52
CA MET A 166 -18.95 1.68 -6.08
C MET A 166 -19.20 1.22 -7.52
N VAL A 167 -20.36 0.65 -7.80
CA VAL A 167 -20.76 0.25 -9.15
C VAL A 167 -20.78 1.47 -10.06
N LYS A 168 -21.52 2.52 -9.71
CA LYS A 168 -21.69 3.71 -10.57
C LYS A 168 -20.40 4.50 -10.78
N THR A 169 -19.60 4.67 -9.74
CA THR A 169 -18.47 5.63 -9.76
C THR A 169 -17.11 5.02 -10.01
N VAL A 170 -16.99 3.69 -9.90
CA VAL A 170 -15.72 2.96 -10.05
C VAL A 170 -15.83 1.86 -11.09
N LEU A 171 -16.77 0.92 -10.94
CA LEU A 171 -16.84 -0.27 -11.80
C LEU A 171 -17.43 0.02 -13.18
N GLU A 172 -18.58 0.67 -13.27
CA GLU A 172 -19.22 1.03 -14.54
C GLU A 172 -18.34 1.90 -15.44
N PRO A 173 -17.61 2.92 -14.95
CA PRO A 173 -16.75 3.75 -15.78
C PRO A 173 -15.59 2.99 -16.43
N ILE A 174 -15.10 1.92 -15.80
CA ILE A 174 -13.93 1.15 -16.27
C ILE A 174 -14.28 -0.20 -16.89
N SER A 175 -15.53 -0.68 -16.75
CA SER A 175 -16.03 -1.94 -17.33
C SER A 175 -16.24 -1.86 -18.85
N ASN A 176 -15.30 -1.24 -19.56
CA ASN A 176 -15.25 -1.17 -21.01
C ASN A 176 -13.79 -1.01 -21.45
N LYS A 177 -13.39 -1.84 -22.43
CA LYS A 177 -12.01 -1.90 -22.93
C LYS A 177 -11.48 -0.53 -23.36
N GLN A 178 -12.25 0.24 -24.14
CA GLN A 178 -11.81 1.53 -24.67
C GLN A 178 -11.62 2.56 -23.57
N ARG A 179 -12.50 2.61 -22.56
CA ARG A 179 -12.34 3.52 -21.41
C ARG A 179 -11.10 3.20 -20.59
N LEU A 180 -10.80 1.92 -20.38
CA LEU A 180 -9.56 1.53 -19.69
C LEU A 180 -8.31 1.86 -20.53
N GLN A 181 -8.36 1.70 -21.85
CA GLN A 181 -7.27 2.13 -22.76
C GLN A 181 -7.04 3.65 -22.69
N ILE A 182 -8.11 4.45 -22.73
CA ILE A 182 -8.05 5.91 -22.57
C ILE A 182 -7.36 6.26 -21.25
N LEU A 183 -7.85 5.71 -20.13
CA LEU A 183 -7.31 6.00 -18.80
C LEU A 183 -5.82 5.63 -18.69
N LYS A 184 -5.44 4.42 -19.15
CA LYS A 184 -4.04 3.96 -19.17
C LYS A 184 -3.13 4.86 -19.98
N SER A 185 -3.60 5.34 -21.13
CA SER A 185 -2.81 6.19 -22.02
C SER A 185 -2.46 7.55 -21.40
N MET A 186 -3.23 7.99 -20.39
CA MET A 186 -3.02 9.23 -19.67
C MET A 186 -2.23 9.08 -18.36
N ALA A 187 -1.73 7.88 -18.04
CA ALA A 187 -0.97 7.64 -16.82
C ALA A 187 0.38 8.37 -16.80
N SER A 188 0.98 8.62 -17.97
CA SER A 188 2.30 9.25 -18.12
C SER A 188 2.28 10.61 -18.81
N GLU A 189 1.22 10.94 -19.55
CA GLU A 189 1.14 12.16 -20.35
C GLU A 189 -0.31 12.59 -20.63
N THR A 190 -0.52 13.83 -21.07
CA THR A 190 -1.84 14.31 -21.51
C THR A 190 -2.17 13.79 -22.90
N LYS A 191 -3.46 13.72 -23.25
CA LYS A 191 -3.92 13.24 -24.56
C LYS A 191 -4.89 14.20 -25.23
N THR A 192 -4.68 14.43 -26.52
CA THR A 192 -5.64 15.15 -27.37
C THR A 192 -6.81 14.25 -27.75
N PHE A 193 -7.94 14.84 -28.16
CA PHE A 193 -9.07 14.07 -28.71
C PHE A 193 -8.66 13.20 -29.90
N THR A 194 -7.82 13.72 -30.80
CA THR A 194 -7.32 12.98 -31.97
C THR A 194 -6.49 11.77 -31.55
N ALA A 195 -5.58 11.93 -30.58
CA ALA A 195 -4.77 10.82 -30.07
C ALA A 195 -5.64 9.72 -29.42
N LEU A 196 -6.68 10.10 -28.70
CA LEU A 196 -7.63 9.14 -28.13
C LEU A 196 -8.48 8.46 -29.22
N SER A 197 -8.82 9.17 -30.29
CA SER A 197 -9.54 8.61 -31.45
C SER A 197 -8.71 7.56 -32.18
N GLU A 198 -7.43 7.85 -32.41
CA GLU A 198 -6.48 6.90 -33.01
C GLU A 198 -6.26 5.68 -32.12
N LEU A 199 -6.05 5.89 -30.81
CA LEU A 199 -5.81 4.83 -29.84
C LEU A 199 -6.98 3.84 -29.74
N THR A 200 -8.21 4.35 -29.74
CA THR A 200 -9.42 3.55 -29.47
C THR A 200 -10.13 3.07 -30.73
N GLY A 201 -9.84 3.69 -31.88
CA GLY A 201 -10.61 3.51 -33.12
C GLY A 201 -12.00 4.17 -33.10
N LEU A 202 -12.35 4.88 -32.03
CA LEU A 202 -13.65 5.54 -31.88
C LEU A 202 -13.61 6.94 -32.48
N ARG A 203 -14.71 7.40 -33.07
CA ARG A 203 -14.80 8.71 -33.75
C ARG A 203 -16.00 9.52 -33.26
N GLY A 204 -15.87 10.85 -33.34
CA GLY A 204 -16.95 11.80 -33.11
C GLY A 204 -17.69 11.57 -31.79
N GLY A 205 -19.02 11.54 -31.84
CA GLY A 205 -19.88 11.38 -30.67
C GLY A 205 -19.64 10.09 -29.88
N ASN A 206 -19.17 9.02 -30.53
CA ASN A 206 -18.90 7.75 -29.84
C ASN A 206 -17.70 7.88 -28.89
N LEU A 207 -16.61 8.49 -29.34
CA LEU A 207 -15.47 8.78 -28.46
C LEU A 207 -15.85 9.77 -27.35
N LEU A 208 -16.62 10.81 -27.71
CA LEU A 208 -17.07 11.82 -26.74
C LEU A 208 -17.89 11.18 -25.61
N PHE A 209 -18.77 10.22 -25.92
CA PHE A 209 -19.54 9.48 -24.92
C PHE A 209 -18.63 8.77 -23.90
N HIS A 210 -17.58 8.09 -24.36
CA HIS A 210 -16.65 7.40 -23.46
C HIS A 210 -15.83 8.38 -22.60
N ILE A 211 -15.38 9.49 -23.19
CA ILE A 211 -14.66 10.55 -22.47
C ILE A 211 -15.57 11.19 -21.41
N GLN A 212 -16.82 11.51 -21.76
CA GLN A 212 -17.80 12.08 -20.84
C GLN A 212 -18.05 11.15 -19.65
N LYS A 213 -18.20 9.83 -19.87
CA LYS A 213 -18.35 8.87 -18.76
C LYS A 213 -17.17 8.86 -17.79
N LEU A 214 -15.95 9.09 -18.27
CA LEU A 214 -14.76 9.19 -17.43
C LEU A 214 -14.68 10.55 -16.71
N MET A 215 -15.10 11.63 -17.37
CA MET A 215 -15.14 12.98 -16.79
C MET A 215 -16.24 13.13 -15.72
N GLU A 216 -17.45 12.64 -15.99
CA GLU A 216 -18.60 12.63 -15.05
C GLU A 216 -18.25 11.93 -13.72
N ASN A 217 -17.33 10.96 -13.76
CA ASN A 217 -16.88 10.20 -12.59
C ASN A 217 -15.53 10.67 -12.03
N SER A 218 -15.05 11.84 -12.49
CA SER A 218 -13.81 12.48 -12.07
C SER A 218 -12.57 11.59 -12.21
N LEU A 219 -12.54 10.68 -13.20
CA LEU A 219 -11.37 9.84 -13.51
C LEU A 219 -10.38 10.58 -14.41
N ILE A 220 -10.89 11.51 -15.22
CA ILE A 220 -10.12 12.39 -16.10
C ILE A 220 -10.71 13.79 -16.05
N ILE A 221 -9.92 14.80 -16.42
CA ILE A 221 -10.36 16.18 -16.62
C ILE A 221 -9.85 16.69 -17.96
N GLN A 222 -10.53 17.70 -18.50
CA GLN A 222 -10.09 18.43 -19.68
C GLN A 222 -9.55 19.79 -19.22
N ARG A 223 -8.35 20.19 -19.67
CA ARG A 223 -7.71 21.44 -19.19
C ARG A 223 -8.54 22.70 -19.49
N HIS A 224 -9.18 22.77 -20.66
CA HIS A 224 -10.06 23.85 -21.14
C HIS A 224 -11.04 23.26 -22.18
N GLU A 225 -12.05 23.99 -22.68
CA GLU A 225 -13.08 23.44 -23.61
C GLU A 225 -12.53 22.69 -24.84
N ARG A 226 -11.32 23.02 -25.30
CA ARG A 226 -10.59 22.32 -26.38
C ARG A 226 -9.20 21.83 -25.97
N GLY A 227 -8.93 21.80 -24.67
CA GLY A 227 -7.65 21.38 -24.12
C GLY A 227 -7.52 19.87 -24.08
N ASP A 228 -6.28 19.42 -23.85
CA ASP A 228 -5.97 18.02 -23.64
C ASP A 228 -6.68 17.45 -22.42
N TYR A 229 -6.90 16.14 -22.47
CA TYR A 229 -7.37 15.33 -21.35
C TYR A 229 -6.20 14.88 -20.50
N MET A 230 -6.43 14.82 -19.19
CA MET A 230 -5.46 14.37 -18.20
C MET A 230 -6.12 13.53 -17.13
N ILE A 231 -5.39 12.55 -16.61
CA ILE A 231 -5.86 11.70 -15.53
C ILE A 231 -5.93 12.48 -14.22
N THR A 232 -6.93 12.18 -13.38
CA THR A 232 -7.00 12.71 -12.01
C THR A 232 -6.28 11.78 -11.02
N LYS A 233 -6.06 12.25 -9.78
CA LYS A 233 -5.57 11.38 -8.69
C LYS A 233 -6.49 10.15 -8.48
N LYS A 234 -7.81 10.32 -8.57
CA LYS A 234 -8.79 9.22 -8.49
C LYS A 234 -8.59 8.21 -9.62
N GLY A 235 -8.47 8.69 -10.86
CA GLY A 235 -8.22 7.84 -12.03
C GLY A 235 -6.91 7.08 -11.94
N TYR A 236 -5.84 7.73 -11.47
CA TYR A 236 -4.53 7.11 -11.31
C TYR A 236 -4.53 6.02 -10.23
N ASN A 237 -5.08 6.31 -9.05
CA ASN A 237 -5.19 5.33 -7.97
C ASN A 237 -5.99 4.09 -8.39
N LEU A 238 -7.02 4.26 -9.21
CA LEU A 238 -7.80 3.16 -9.78
C LEU A 238 -6.95 2.26 -10.68
N LEU A 239 -6.05 2.84 -11.51
CA LEU A 239 -5.12 2.05 -12.32
C LEU A 239 -4.11 1.27 -11.44
N VAL A 240 -3.61 1.89 -10.36
CA VAL A 240 -2.71 1.21 -9.40
C VAL A 240 -3.43 0.03 -8.75
N MET A 241 -4.68 0.22 -8.31
CA MET A 241 -5.51 -0.85 -7.75
C MET A 241 -5.68 -2.02 -8.73
N LEU A 242 -6.01 -1.73 -10.01
CA LEU A 242 -6.14 -2.77 -11.03
C LEU A 242 -4.82 -3.48 -11.33
N TYR A 243 -3.70 -2.74 -11.35
CA TYR A 243 -2.37 -3.32 -11.55
C TYR A 243 -2.00 -4.27 -10.41
N ASN A 244 -2.28 -3.89 -9.17
CA ASN A 244 -2.06 -4.73 -8.00
C ASN A 244 -2.99 -5.95 -8.03
N PHE A 245 -4.27 -5.77 -8.39
CA PHE A 245 -5.23 -6.87 -8.50
C PHE A 245 -4.87 -7.87 -9.61
N LYS A 246 -4.21 -7.41 -10.69
CA LYS A 246 -3.75 -8.27 -11.78
C LYS A 246 -2.91 -9.45 -11.29
N LYS A 247 -2.14 -9.28 -10.19
CA LYS A 247 -1.31 -10.33 -9.59
C LYS A 247 -2.10 -11.56 -9.15
N TYR A 248 -3.42 -11.46 -9.04
CA TYR A 248 -4.32 -12.54 -8.63
C TYR A 248 -5.14 -13.13 -9.81
N LEU A 249 -4.92 -12.68 -11.05
CA LEU A 249 -5.61 -13.18 -12.24
C LEU A 249 -4.85 -14.29 -12.97
N ASP A 250 -3.58 -14.49 -12.62
CA ASP A 250 -2.65 -15.50 -13.14
C ASP A 250 -2.36 -16.56 -12.06
#